data_AF-A0A7Z9YXW1-F1
#
_entry.id   AF-A0A7Z9YXW1-F1
#
_cell.length_a   1.000
_cell.length_b   1.000
_cell.length_c   1.000
_cell.angle_alpha   90.00
_cell.angle_beta   90.00
_cell.angle_gamma   90.00
#
_symmetry.space_group_name_H-M   'P 1'
#
loop_
_entity.id
_entity.type
_entity.pdbx_description
1 polymer ?
#
loop_
_entity_poly.entity_id
_entity_poly.type
_entity_poly.pdbx_seq_one_letter_code
_entity_poly.pdbx_strand_id
1 'polypeptide(L)'
;MLYKKTGVILKDLLKNYSSLQKGEPCLNKFQKKAIRRYHREEALKPYQAELIRMQKCLEKNRSKMIILFEGRDAAGKGGTIRRVTRYMNEKHYRV
;
A
#
# COMPACT_ATOMS: atom_id res chain seq x y z
N MET A 1 24.17 36.81 8.75
CA MET A 1 23.18 36.02 9.55
C MET A 1 23.04 34.66 8.88
N LEU A 2 23.84 33.67 9.31
CA LEU A 2 23.87 32.33 8.69
C LEU A 2 22.95 31.40 9.49
N TYR A 3 21.85 30.97 8.87
CA TYR A 3 20.88 30.03 9.42
C TYR A 3 21.57 28.66 9.68
N LYS A 4 22.02 28.44 10.92
CA LYS A 4 22.36 27.11 11.44
C LYS A 4 21.10 26.47 12.01
N LYS A 5 20.37 25.74 11.17
CA LYS A 5 19.40 24.74 11.65
C LYS A 5 19.65 23.48 10.82
N THR A 6 20.07 22.42 11.51
CA THR A 6 20.45 21.09 10.99
C THR A 6 21.67 21.07 10.06
N GLY A 7 22.72 20.36 10.50
CA GLY A 7 24.02 20.25 9.83
C GLY A 7 23.97 19.52 8.49
N VAL A 8 23.50 20.21 7.47
CA VAL A 8 23.68 19.82 6.07
C VAL A 8 24.42 20.97 5.39
N ILE A 9 25.63 20.70 4.91
CA ILE A 9 26.44 21.71 4.22
C ILE A 9 25.71 22.03 2.92
N LEU A 10 25.54 23.32 2.58
CA LEU A 10 24.87 23.75 1.33
C LEU A 10 25.48 23.08 0.09
N LYS A 11 26.78 22.77 0.14
CA LYS A 11 27.50 21.99 -0.88
C LYS A 11 26.95 20.57 -1.04
N ASP A 12 26.59 19.89 0.05
CA ASP A 12 26.00 18.55 0.02
C ASP A 12 24.59 18.59 -0.56
N LEU A 13 23.81 19.63 -0.22
CA LEU A 13 22.48 19.85 -0.77
C LEU A 13 22.54 20.12 -2.28
N LEU A 14 23.46 20.99 -2.71
CA LEU A 14 23.69 21.30 -4.12
C LEU A 14 24.19 20.07 -4.89
N LYS A 15 25.08 19.27 -4.31
CA LYS A 15 25.57 18.02 -4.91
C LYS A 15 24.43 17.01 -5.12
N ASN A 16 23.53 16.89 -4.15
CA ASN A 16 22.32 16.05 -4.26
C ASN A 16 21.33 16.59 -5.30
N TYR A 17 21.17 17.91 -5.39
CA TYR A 17 20.31 18.52 -6.40
C TYR A 17 20.87 18.33 -7.82
N SER A 18 22.18 18.50 -8.00
CA SER A 18 22.86 18.26 -9.28
C SER A 18 22.83 16.78 -9.71
N SER A 19 22.87 15.83 -8.77
CA SER A 19 22.73 14.40 -9.10
C SER A 19 21.30 14.02 -9.47
N LEU A 20 20.29 14.69 -8.92
CA LEU A 20 18.89 14.56 -9.33
C LEU A 20 18.63 15.17 -10.72
N GLN A 21 19.32 16.26 -11.09
CA GLN A 21 19.18 16.88 -12.41
C GLN A 21 19.86 16.11 -13.55
N LYS A 22 20.79 15.19 -13.26
CA LYS A 22 21.53 14.41 -14.28
C LYS A 22 20.70 13.29 -14.96
N GLY A 23 19.38 13.31 -14.79
CA GLY A 23 18.46 12.29 -15.30
C GLY A 23 18.43 11.10 -14.36
N GLU A 24 17.23 10.69 -13.96
CA GLU A 24 17.07 9.52 -13.11
C GLU A 24 17.85 8.33 -13.69
N PRO A 25 18.68 7.62 -12.90
CA PRO A 25 19.30 6.40 -13.38
C PRO A 25 18.17 5.49 -13.86
N CYS A 26 18.31 4.99 -15.10
CA CYS A 26 17.32 4.09 -15.68
C CYS A 26 17.08 2.91 -14.72
N LEU A 27 15.97 2.96 -13.98
CA LEU A 27 15.70 2.04 -12.88
C LEU A 27 15.86 0.61 -13.38
N ASN A 28 16.60 -0.21 -12.62
CA ASN A 28 16.79 -1.59 -12.98
C ASN A 28 15.43 -2.34 -12.92
N LYS A 29 15.32 -3.46 -13.64
CA LYS A 29 14.06 -4.22 -13.75
C LYS A 29 13.47 -4.59 -12.38
N PHE A 30 14.33 -4.87 -11.39
CA PHE A 30 13.93 -5.20 -10.03
C PHE A 30 13.36 -4.00 -9.27
N GLN A 31 14.01 -2.84 -9.33
CA GLN A 31 13.56 -1.57 -8.77
C GLN A 31 12.22 -1.17 -9.37
N LYS A 32 12.06 -1.24 -10.70
CA LYS A 32 10.77 -0.98 -11.37
C LYS A 32 9.66 -1.94 -10.91
N LYS A 33 9.98 -3.20 -10.61
CA LYS A 33 9.01 -4.18 -10.10
C LYS A 33 8.62 -3.88 -8.65
N ALA A 34 9.59 -3.53 -7.81
CA ALA A 34 9.36 -3.15 -6.40
C ALA A 34 8.49 -1.89 -6.30
N ILE A 35 8.81 -0.86 -7.06
CA ILE A 35 8.06 0.41 -7.10
C ILE A 35 6.61 0.17 -7.55
N ARG A 36 6.39 -0.61 -8.62
CA ARG A 36 5.03 -0.97 -9.06
C ARG A 36 4.24 -1.74 -8.00
N ARG A 37 4.90 -2.65 -7.28
CA ARG A 37 4.27 -3.38 -6.18
C ARG A 37 3.88 -2.43 -5.05
N TYR A 38 4.78 -1.53 -4.67
CA TYR A 38 4.54 -0.52 -3.65
C TYR A 38 3.34 0.36 -4.00
N HIS A 39 3.30 0.96 -5.19
CA HIS A 39 2.17 1.80 -5.61
C HIS A 39 0.84 1.04 -5.63
N ARG A 40 0.84 -0.24 -6.05
CA ARG A 40 -0.36 -1.07 -6.01
C ARG A 40 -0.83 -1.32 -4.57
N GLU A 41 0.10 -1.57 -3.65
CA GLU A 41 -0.22 -1.77 -2.23
C GLU A 41 -0.73 -0.48 -1.59
N GLU A 42 -0.13 0.69 -1.89
CA GLU A 42 -0.63 2.00 -1.45
C GLU A 42 -2.05 2.28 -1.96
N ALA A 43 -2.32 2.00 -3.25
CA ALA A 43 -3.64 2.21 -3.84
C ALA A 43 -4.75 1.35 -3.20
N LEU A 44 -4.39 0.22 -2.58
CA LEU A 44 -5.34 -0.67 -1.90
C LEU A 44 -5.69 -0.21 -0.47
N LYS A 45 -4.83 0.57 0.18
CA LYS A 45 -5.01 0.96 1.59
C LYS A 45 -6.34 1.68 1.87
N PRO A 46 -6.81 2.65 1.05
CA PRO A 46 -8.08 3.33 1.33
C PRO A 46 -9.26 2.36 1.34
N TYR A 47 -9.31 1.43 0.38
CA TYR A 47 -10.36 0.42 0.31
C TYR A 47 -10.32 -0.56 1.48
N GLN A 48 -9.13 -0.87 1.98
CA GLN A 48 -9.00 -1.69 3.19
C GLN A 48 -9.53 -0.97 4.43
N ALA A 49 -9.37 0.36 4.52
CA ALA A 49 -9.99 1.14 5.58
C ALA A 49 -11.52 1.13 5.48
N GLU A 50 -12.08 1.23 4.27
CA GLU A 50 -13.53 1.13 4.04
C GLU A 50 -14.08 -0.25 4.42
N LEU A 51 -13.34 -1.33 4.13
CA LEU A 51 -13.72 -2.68 4.54
C LEU A 51 -13.84 -2.82 6.06
N ILE A 52 -12.94 -2.19 6.82
CA ILE A 52 -13.01 -2.17 8.30
C ILE A 52 -14.23 -1.36 8.77
N ARG A 53 -14.55 -0.24 8.11
CA ARG A 53 -15.74 0.55 8.43
C ARG A 53 -17.03 -0.22 8.13
N MET A 54 -17.09 -0.91 6.99
CA MET A 54 -18.19 -1.78 6.62
C MET A 54 -18.37 -2.90 7.66
N GLN A 55 -17.29 -3.57 8.08
CA GLN A 55 -17.33 -4.58 9.12
C GLN A 55 -17.95 -4.03 10.41
N LYS A 56 -17.49 -2.87 10.90
CA LYS A 56 -18.05 -2.22 12.09
C LYS A 56 -19.54 -1.90 11.94
N CYS A 57 -19.96 -1.49 10.74
CA CYS A 57 -21.37 -1.22 10.45
C CYS A 57 -22.23 -2.49 10.53
N LEU A 58 -21.75 -3.60 9.95
CA LEU A 58 -22.42 -4.90 10.02
C LEU A 58 -22.55 -5.38 11.47
N GLU A 59 -21.49 -5.26 12.26
CA GLU A 59 -21.49 -5.61 13.70
C GLU A 59 -22.48 -4.75 14.49
N LYS A 60 -22.48 -3.43 14.30
CA LYS A 60 -23.40 -2.50 14.96
C LYS A 60 -24.86 -2.82 14.64
N ASN A 61 -25.15 -3.15 13.38
CA ASN A 61 -26.50 -3.43 12.89
C ASN A 61 -26.89 -4.92 13.03
N ARG A 62 -26.03 -5.76 13.63
CA ARG A 62 -26.20 -7.23 13.74
C ARG A 62 -26.53 -7.90 12.39
N SER A 63 -26.02 -7.34 11.30
CA SER A 63 -26.26 -7.80 9.94
C SER A 63 -25.18 -8.80 9.51
N LYS A 64 -25.58 -9.85 8.79
CA LYS A 64 -24.66 -10.86 8.26
C LYS A 64 -24.40 -10.60 6.77
N MET A 65 -23.16 -10.79 6.33
CA MET A 65 -22.76 -10.64 4.93
C MET A 65 -21.97 -11.88 4.48
N ILE A 66 -22.23 -12.34 3.27
CA ILE A 66 -21.51 -13.43 2.62
C ILE A 66 -20.90 -12.88 1.33
N ILE A 67 -19.62 -13.19 1.07
CA ILE A 67 -18.92 -12.81 -0.17
C ILE A 67 -18.51 -14.10 -0.87
N LEU A 68 -18.95 -14.29 -2.12
CA LEU A 68 -18.57 -15.42 -2.95
C LEU A 68 -17.46 -15.00 -3.91
N PHE A 69 -16.40 -15.81 -3.99
CA PHE A 69 -15.29 -15.62 -4.93
C PHE A 69 -15.27 -16.77 -5.94
N GLU A 70 -15.67 -16.50 -7.18
CA GLU A 70 -15.63 -17.47 -8.28
C GLU A 70 -14.44 -17.27 -9.22
N GLY A 71 -14.12 -18.30 -10.01
CA GLY A 71 -13.03 -18.28 -10.99
C GLY A 71 -12.40 -19.65 -11.21
N ARG A 72 -11.69 -19.81 -12.35
CA ARG A 72 -10.97 -21.03 -12.72
C ARG A 72 -9.83 -21.36 -11.75
N ASP A 73 -9.30 -22.57 -11.85
CA ASP A 73 -8.11 -22.96 -11.11
C ASP A 73 -6.94 -22.01 -11.41
N ALA A 74 -6.16 -21.69 -10.37
CA ALA A 74 -5.08 -20.70 -10.40
C ALA A 74 -5.46 -19.25 -10.77
N ALA A 75 -6.76 -18.87 -10.81
CA ALA A 75 -7.18 -17.49 -11.06
C ALA A 75 -6.81 -16.48 -9.94
N GLY A 76 -6.30 -16.97 -8.80
CA GLY A 76 -5.82 -16.12 -7.71
C GLY A 76 -6.86 -15.79 -6.63
N LYS A 77 -7.97 -16.53 -6.55
CA LYS A 77 -9.05 -16.37 -5.55
C LYS A 77 -8.52 -16.23 -4.11
N GLY A 78 -7.65 -17.15 -3.68
CA GLY A 78 -7.06 -17.11 -2.33
C GLY A 78 -6.21 -15.87 -2.06
N GLY A 79 -5.53 -15.34 -3.09
CA GLY A 79 -4.79 -14.09 -2.97
C GLY A 79 -5.70 -12.88 -2.78
N THR A 80 -6.88 -12.88 -3.42
CA THR A 80 -7.89 -11.83 -3.24
C THR A 80 -8.50 -11.89 -1.85
N ILE A 81 -8.94 -13.08 -1.40
CA ILE A 81 -9.44 -13.29 -0.04
C ILE A 81 -8.45 -12.76 0.99
N ARG A 82 -7.17 -13.15 0.87
CA ARG A 82 -6.11 -12.70 1.79
C ARG A 82 -5.90 -11.18 1.81
N ARG A 83 -6.18 -10.47 0.72
CA ARG A 83 -6.05 -8.99 0.67
C ARG A 83 -7.26 -8.29 1.29
N VAL A 84 -8.45 -8.87 1.15
CA VAL A 84 -9.69 -8.40 1.77
C VAL A 84 -9.62 -8.59 3.29
N THR A 85 -9.20 -9.77 3.74
CA THR A 85 -9.19 -10.12 5.17
C THR A 85 -7.95 -9.64 5.93
N ARG A 86 -6.91 -9.13 5.25
CA ARG A 86 -5.60 -8.77 5.83
C ARG A 86 -5.67 -7.92 7.10
N TYR A 87 -6.63 -6.99 7.16
CA TYR A 87 -6.76 -6.02 8.26
C TYR A 87 -8.12 -6.13 8.98
N MET A 88 -8.92 -7.14 8.67
CA MET A 88 -10.18 -7.40 9.35
C MET A 88 -9.92 -8.10 10.69
N ASN A 89 -10.81 -7.91 11.67
CA ASN A 89 -10.71 -8.60 12.95
C ASN A 89 -11.12 -10.07 12.80
N GLU A 90 -10.17 -10.99 13.02
CA GLU A 90 -10.31 -12.45 12.88
C GLU A 90 -11.44 -13.08 13.71
N LYS A 91 -11.86 -12.43 14.81
CA LYS A 91 -12.96 -12.93 15.63
C LYS A 91 -14.34 -12.78 14.97
N HIS A 92 -14.44 -11.96 13.92
CA HIS A 92 -15.71 -11.53 13.34
C HIS A 92 -15.86 -11.85 11.84
N TYR A 93 -14.89 -12.51 11.22
CA TYR A 93 -15.03 -13.05 9.86
C TYR A 93 -14.65 -14.53 9.82
N ARG A 94 -15.10 -15.22 8.78
CA ARG A 94 -14.68 -16.59 8.44
C ARG A 94 -14.42 -16.67 6.95
N VAL A 95 -13.44 -17.48 6.56
CA VAL A 95 -13.04 -17.77 5.17
C VAL A 95 -13.41 -19.20 4.85
#